data_AF-A0A2U3R184-F1
#
_entry.id   AF-A0A2U3R184-F1
#
_cell.length_a   1.000
_cell.length_b   1.000
_cell.length_c   1.000
_cell.angle_alpha   90.00
_cell.angle_beta   90.00
_cell.angle_gamma   90.00
#
_symmetry.space_group_name_H-M   'P 1'
#
loop_
_entity.id
_entity.type
_entity.pdbx_description
1 polymer ?
#
loop_
_entity_poly.entity_id
_entity_poly.type
_entity_poly.pdbx_seq_one_letter_code
_entity_poly.pdbx_strand_id
1 'polypeptide(L)'
;MLRDEFIEKIKQISKENLVFIDELGIEDNDCREYGWSIKGTRCYGNKAYQHKSRVSMIAGLCNNQIIAPVIFEGNCNKAIFTT
;
A
#
# COMPACT_ATOMS: atom_id res chain seq x y z
N MET A 1 18.33 -18.43 7.99
CA MET A 1 19.17 -18.80 6.83
C MET A 1 18.76 -18.04 5.56
N LEU A 2 17.64 -18.34 4.89
CA LEU A 2 17.31 -17.68 3.60
C LEU A 2 17.11 -16.15 3.70
N ARG A 3 16.48 -15.64 4.77
CA ARG A 3 16.30 -14.20 4.98
C ARG A 3 17.60 -13.48 5.30
N ASP A 4 18.46 -14.10 6.10
CA ASP A 4 19.73 -13.52 6.53
C ASP A 4 20.69 -13.42 5.33
N GLU A 5 20.77 -14.46 4.52
CA GLU A 5 21.54 -14.48 3.26
C GLU A 5 21.03 -13.43 2.26
N PHE A 6 19.71 -13.24 2.17
CA PHE A 6 19.13 -12.19 1.32
C PHE A 6 19.52 -10.80 1.80
N ILE A 7 19.45 -10.55 3.11
CA ILE A 7 19.85 -9.26 3.69
C ILE A 7 21.32 -8.96 3.40
N GLU A 8 22.22 -9.95 3.53
CA GLU A 8 23.64 -9.76 3.21
C GLU A 8 23.88 -9.43 1.74
N LYS A 9 23.10 -10.01 0.81
CA LYS A 9 23.16 -9.66 -0.62
C LYS A 9 22.68 -8.23 -0.88
N ILE A 10 21.55 -7.84 -0.28
CA ILE A 10 20.98 -6.49 -0.46
C ILE A 10 21.92 -5.41 0.08
N LYS A 11 22.63 -5.67 1.19
CA LYS A 11 23.63 -4.74 1.76
C LYS A 11 24.75 -4.36 0.79
N GLN A 12 25.05 -5.20 -0.21
CA GLN A 12 26.08 -4.90 -1.21
C GLN A 12 25.61 -3.93 -2.30
N ILE A 13 24.31 -3.68 -2.40
CA ILE A 13 23.71 -2.79 -3.39
C ILE A 13 23.56 -1.41 -2.75
N SER A 14 24.01 -0.36 -3.45
CA SER A 14 23.84 0.99 -2.96
C SER A 14 22.37 1.42 -2.98
N LYS A 15 21.98 2.31 -2.05
CA LYS A 15 20.56 2.64 -1.80
C LYS A 15 19.88 3.27 -3.01
N GLU A 16 20.62 4.06 -3.78
CA GLU A 16 20.17 4.71 -5.01
C GLU A 16 19.90 3.73 -6.16
N ASN A 17 20.45 2.51 -6.08
CA ASN A 17 20.22 1.44 -7.04
C ASN A 17 19.20 0.41 -6.55
N LEU A 18 18.62 0.60 -5.36
CA LEU A 18 17.58 -0.26 -4.80
C LEU A 18 16.20 0.35 -5.05
N VAL A 19 15.42 -0.32 -5.89
CA VAL A 19 14.01 -0.03 -6.11
C VAL A 19 13.17 -1.15 -5.51
N PHE A 20 12.37 -0.84 -4.50
CA PHE A 20 11.38 -1.76 -3.94
C PHE A 20 10.06 -1.54 -4.65
N ILE A 21 9.40 -2.60 -5.09
CA ILE A 21 8.08 -2.50 -5.71
C ILE A 21 7.06 -3.24 -4.84
N ASP A 22 5.89 -2.66 -4.68
CA ASP A 22 4.79 -3.28 -3.95
C ASP A 22 3.42 -2.81 -4.46
N GLU A 23 2.37 -3.54 -4.08
CA GLU A 23 0.98 -3.23 -4.37
C GLU A 23 0.23 -2.82 -3.10
N LEU A 24 -0.63 -1.81 -3.22
CA LEU A 24 -1.61 -1.41 -2.21
C LEU A 24 -3.01 -1.37 -2.83
N GLY A 25 -4.01 -1.90 -2.12
CA GLY A 25 -5.43 -1.75 -2.45
C GLY A 25 -6.16 -0.91 -1.40
N ILE A 26 -7.03 -0.01 -1.86
CA ILE A 26 -7.93 0.78 -1.03
C ILE A 26 -9.36 0.44 -1.43
N GLU A 27 -10.16 -0.02 -0.46
CA GLU A 27 -11.59 -0.27 -0.64
C GLU A 27 -12.40 1.04 -0.55
N ASP A 28 -13.49 1.14 -1.29
CA ASP A 28 -14.36 2.33 -1.31
C ASP A 28 -15.19 2.52 -0.02
N ASN A 29 -15.28 1.50 0.83
CA ASN A 29 -15.92 1.57 2.14
C ASN A 29 -14.92 1.78 3.30
N ASP A 30 -13.64 1.98 2.99
CA ASP A 30 -12.62 2.14 4.01
C ASP A 30 -12.86 3.43 4.80
N CYS A 31 -12.77 3.35 6.13
CA CYS A 31 -13.22 4.43 7.00
C CYS A 31 -12.31 4.57 8.23
N ARG A 32 -12.30 5.76 8.85
CA ARG A 32 -11.51 5.99 10.06
C ARG A 32 -12.04 5.14 11.22
N GLU A 33 -11.16 4.33 11.79
CA GLU A 33 -11.46 3.48 12.95
C GLU A 33 -11.45 4.25 14.27
N TYR A 34 -10.81 5.44 14.28
CA TYR A 34 -10.63 6.24 15.48
C TYR A 34 -11.08 7.68 15.25
N GLY A 35 -11.66 8.27 16.29
CA GLY A 35 -12.13 9.65 16.30
C GLY A 35 -12.17 10.22 17.72
N TRP A 36 -12.31 11.54 17.82
CA TRP A 36 -12.37 12.24 19.09
C TRP A 36 -13.84 12.55 19.44
N SER A 37 -14.17 12.40 20.73
CA SER A 37 -15.48 12.79 21.27
C SER A 37 -15.29 13.44 22.64
N ILE A 38 -16.34 14.11 23.13
CA ILE A 38 -16.33 14.71 24.46
C ILE A 38 -16.13 13.60 25.49
N LYS A 39 -15.32 13.85 26.52
CA LYS A 39 -15.06 12.88 27.60
C LYS A 39 -16.39 12.36 28.18
N GLY A 40 -16.56 11.05 28.20
CA GLY A 40 -17.80 10.39 28.68
C GLY A 40 -18.87 10.19 27.61
N THR A 41 -18.63 10.60 26.36
CA THR A 41 -19.54 10.39 25.24
C THR A 41 -18.97 9.37 24.25
N ARG A 42 -19.84 8.72 23.46
CA ARG A 42 -19.44 7.76 22.43
C ARG A 42 -19.10 8.50 21.13
N CYS A 43 -17.97 8.16 20.53
CA CYS A 43 -17.64 8.56 19.16
C CYS A 43 -18.34 7.61 18.18
N TYR A 44 -19.30 8.10 17.40
CA TYR A 44 -19.96 7.32 16.36
C TYR A 44 -19.23 7.50 15.03
N GLY A 45 -19.09 6.40 14.29
CA GLY A 45 -18.57 6.38 12.93
C GLY A 45 -19.52 5.58 12.03
N ASN A 46 -19.61 5.98 10.77
CA ASN A 46 -20.37 5.26 9.75
C ASN A 46 -19.40 4.48 8.87
N LYS A 47 -19.68 3.18 8.67
CA LYS A 47 -18.98 2.34 7.70
C LYS A 47 -20.03 1.69 6.79
N ALA A 48 -19.80 1.73 5.48
CA ALA A 48 -20.64 0.98 4.56
C ALA A 48 -20.35 -0.53 4.73
N TYR A 49 -21.41 -1.34 4.82
CA TYR A 49 -21.28 -2.78 5.12
C TYR A 49 -20.46 -3.54 4.06
N GLN A 50 -20.68 -3.25 2.78
CA GLN A 50 -19.95 -3.87 1.66
C GLN A 50 -19.21 -2.81 0.85
N HIS A 51 -18.01 -3.14 0.40
CA HIS A 51 -17.33 -2.39 -0.65
C HIS A 51 -17.97 -2.70 -2.02
N LYS A 52 -17.97 -1.72 -2.93
CA LYS A 52 -18.42 -1.92 -4.32
C LYS A 52 -17.27 -1.88 -5.30
N SER A 53 -16.22 -1.14 -4.97
CA SER A 53 -15.02 -1.03 -5.78
C SER A 53 -13.77 -1.01 -4.92
N ARG A 54 -12.64 -1.32 -5.56
CA ARG A 54 -11.30 -1.07 -5.02
C ARG A 54 -10.49 -0.29 -6.03
N VAL A 55 -9.69 0.63 -5.53
CA VAL A 55 -8.63 1.27 -6.29
C VAL A 55 -7.32 0.68 -5.79
N SER A 56 -6.50 0.19 -6.70
CA SER A 56 -5.19 -0.37 -6.39
C SER A 56 -4.10 0.52 -6.97
N MET A 57 -2.94 0.47 -6.34
CA MET A 57 -1.74 1.16 -6.78
C MET A 57 -0.56 0.20 -6.74
N ILE A 58 0.24 0.19 -7.81
CA ILE A 58 1.59 -0.39 -7.82
C ILE A 58 2.56 0.78 -7.90
N ALA A 59 3.59 0.80 -7.05
CA ALA A 59 4.59 1.85 -7.12
C ALA A 59 5.97 1.32 -6.72
N GLY A 60 7.00 1.98 -7.26
CA GLY A 60 8.37 1.82 -6.80
C GLY A 60 8.67 2.76 -5.63
N LEU A 61 9.49 2.31 -4.69
CA LEU A 61 10.12 3.12 -3.65
C LEU A 61 11.63 3.08 -3.88
N CYS A 62 12.22 4.24 -4.13
CA CYS A 62 13.66 4.42 -4.26
C CYS A 62 14.08 5.65 -3.45
N ASN A 63 15.13 5.52 -2.64
CA ASN A 63 15.67 6.63 -1.83
C ASN A 63 14.58 7.43 -1.07
N ASN A 64 13.66 6.73 -0.41
CA ASN A 64 12.52 7.32 0.33
C ASN A 64 11.53 8.13 -0.52
N GLN A 65 11.54 7.95 -1.84
CA GLN A 65 10.61 8.59 -2.78
C GLN A 65 9.81 7.56 -3.57
N ILE A 66 8.53 7.84 -3.75
CA ILE A 66 7.65 7.05 -4.62
C ILE A 66 7.97 7.40 -6.08
N ILE A 67 8.19 6.37 -6.89
CA ILE A 67 8.48 6.47 -8.32
C ILE A 67 7.52 5.57 -9.11
N ALA A 68 7.22 5.99 -10.35
CA ALA A 68 6.37 5.25 -11.29
C ALA A 68 5.05 4.68 -10.69
N PRO A 69 4.21 5.51 -10.03
CA PRO A 69 2.94 5.03 -9.51
C PRO A 69 1.98 4.71 -10.66
N VAL A 70 1.38 3.53 -10.63
CA VAL A 70 0.31 3.09 -11.52
C VAL A 70 -0.92 2.83 -10.68
N ILE A 71 -1.99 3.58 -10.94
CA ILE A 71 -3.27 3.46 -10.25
C ILE A 71 -4.28 2.82 -11.20
N PHE A 72 -5.01 1.80 -10.73
CA PHE A 72 -5.99 1.07 -11.52
C PHE A 72 -7.14 0.58 -10.65
N GLU A 73 -8.28 0.29 -11.29
CA GLU A 73 -9.45 -0.27 -10.63
C GLU A 73 -9.38 -1.79 -10.58
N GLY A 74 -9.81 -2.38 -9.46
CA GLY A 74 -9.83 -3.83 -9.29
C GLY A 74 -8.48 -4.43 -8.90
N ASN A 75 -8.26 -5.68 -9.29
CA ASN A 75 -7.11 -6.48 -8.87
C ASN A 75 -5.95 -6.40 -9.87
N CYS A 76 -4.72 -6.46 -9.37
CA CYS A 76 -3.55 -6.58 -10.22
C CYS A 76 -3.62 -7.86 -11.06
N ASN A 77 -3.30 -7.73 -12.34
CA ASN A 77 -3.16 -8.85 -13.25
C ASN A 77 -1.93 -8.65 -14.14
N LYS A 78 -1.55 -9.69 -14.88
CA LYS A 78 -0.36 -9.66 -15.74
C LYS A 78 -0.38 -8.50 -16.74
N ALA A 79 -1.53 -8.21 -17.34
CA ALA A 79 -1.63 -7.14 -18.35
C ALA A 79 -1.37 -5.76 -17.74
N ILE A 80 -1.93 -5.50 -16.54
CA ILE A 80 -1.70 -4.27 -15.78
C ILE A 80 -0.22 -4.14 -15.42
N PHE A 81 0.42 -5.21 -14.94
CA PHE A 81 1.83 -5.18 -14.53
C PHE A 81 2.79 -4.94 -15.70
N THR A 82 2.41 -5.32 -16.92
CA THR A 82 3.25 -5.17 -18.13
C THR A 82 2.94 -3.93 -18.95
N THR A 83 2.04 -3.05 -18.49
CA THR A 83 1.70 -1.78 -19.16
C THR A 83 2.77 -0.74 -18.91
#